data_AF-A0A222ZEC9-F1
#
_entry.id   AF-A0A222ZEC9-F1
#
_cell.length_a   1.000
_cell.length_b   1.000
_cell.length_c   1.000
_cell.angle_alpha   90.00
_cell.angle_beta   90.00
_cell.angle_gamma   90.00
#
_symmetry.space_group_name_H-M   'P 1'
#
loop_
_entity.id
_entity.type
_entity.pdbx_description
1 polymer ?
#
loop_
_entity_poly.entity_id
_entity_poly.type
_entity_poly.pdbx_seq_one_letter_code
_entity_poly.pdbx_strand_id
1 'polypeptide(L)'
;MRFDETAKVSSRGRDVCINIDNAQDYQPVDIGINLRGIPPKEKKFDFSPGLRISAGELCIPPSYYSFENGNKYIVEFVLHATSGVKDPRSFVVGVGVNNNHVYNFPLSEREFARPYGSIQVPE
;
A
#
# COMPACT_ATOMS: atom_id res chain seq x y z
N MET A 1 -10.59 4.25 -16.41
CA MET A 1 -9.98 3.20 -15.58
C MET A 1 -8.72 3.77 -14.98
N ARG A 2 -8.65 3.86 -13.64
CA ARG A 2 -7.42 4.23 -12.94
C ARG A 2 -6.68 2.92 -12.68
N PHE A 3 -5.50 2.77 -13.28
CA PHE A 3 -4.69 1.57 -13.07
C PHE A 3 -3.99 1.70 -11.72
N ASP A 4 -4.04 0.65 -10.92
CA ASP A 4 -3.23 0.56 -9.72
C ASP A 4 -1.73 0.56 -10.12
N GLU A 5 -0.91 1.25 -9.35
CA GLU A 5 0.54 1.28 -9.48
C GLU A 5 1.16 0.18 -8.60
N THR A 6 2.37 -0.27 -8.93
CA THR A 6 3.17 -1.12 -8.04
C THR A 6 4.49 -0.44 -7.70
N ALA A 7 5.10 -0.87 -6.60
CA ALA A 7 6.28 -0.22 -6.03
C ALA A 7 7.26 -1.24 -5.45
N LYS A 8 8.54 -0.87 -5.41
CA LYS A 8 9.58 -1.68 -4.77
C LYS A 8 9.52 -1.52 -3.27
N VAL A 9 9.74 -2.61 -2.55
CA VAL A 9 9.86 -2.60 -1.09
C VAL A 9 11.29 -2.75 -0.63
N SER A 10 11.58 -2.16 0.52
CA SER A 10 12.86 -2.28 1.22
C SER A 10 12.64 -2.21 2.72
N SER A 11 13.63 -2.65 3.49
CA SER A 11 13.67 -2.43 4.94
C SER A 11 14.53 -1.22 5.30
N ARG A 12 14.08 -0.45 6.30
CA ARG A 12 14.87 0.59 6.97
C ARG A 12 14.86 0.30 8.46
N GLY A 13 15.88 -0.39 8.95
CA GLY A 13 15.85 -0.94 10.31
C GLY A 13 14.74 -1.96 10.46
N ARG A 14 13.71 -1.66 11.27
CA ARG A 14 12.51 -2.51 11.44
C ARG A 14 11.31 -2.07 10.61
N ASP A 15 11.42 -0.95 9.91
CA ASP A 15 10.33 -0.40 9.13
C ASP A 15 10.31 -1.07 7.75
N VAL A 16 9.10 -1.31 7.25
CA VAL A 16 8.87 -1.73 5.88
C VAL A 16 8.56 -0.49 5.06
N CYS A 17 9.40 -0.19 4.07
CA CYS A 17 9.26 1.01 3.25
C CYS A 17 8.92 0.66 1.81
N ILE A 18 7.99 1.43 1.24
CA ILE A 18 7.51 1.32 -0.13
C ILE A 18 8.01 2.55 -0.90
N ASN A 19 8.76 2.32 -1.98
CA ASN A 19 9.32 3.38 -2.81
C ASN A 19 8.26 3.94 -3.77
N ILE A 20 8.00 5.23 -3.69
CA ILE A 20 6.96 5.92 -4.47
C ILE A 20 7.65 6.96 -5.35
N ASP A 21 7.61 6.76 -6.65
CA ASP A 21 8.14 7.74 -7.61
C ASP A 21 7.25 9.00 -7.60
N ASN A 22 7.86 10.18 -7.66
CA ASN A 22 7.16 11.49 -7.72
C ASN A 22 6.16 11.72 -6.56
N ALA A 23 6.58 11.43 -5.34
CA ALA A 23 5.71 11.41 -4.16
C ALA A 23 5.66 12.72 -3.34
N GLN A 24 6.39 13.77 -3.76
CA GLN A 24 6.69 14.97 -2.94
C GLN A 24 5.44 15.70 -2.44
N ASP A 25 4.35 15.66 -3.21
CA ASP A 25 3.11 16.38 -2.91
C ASP A 25 1.94 15.43 -2.63
N TYR A 26 2.23 14.25 -2.09
CA TYR A 26 1.24 13.22 -1.85
C TYR A 26 1.24 12.76 -0.38
N GLN A 27 0.06 12.42 0.13
CA GLN A 27 -0.12 11.81 1.44
C GLN A 27 -1.06 10.61 1.38
N PRO A 28 -0.81 9.55 2.16
CA PRO A 28 -1.70 8.41 2.22
C PRO A 28 -3.01 8.82 2.91
N VAL A 29 -4.13 8.48 2.28
CA VAL A 29 -5.48 8.70 2.82
C VAL A 29 -6.16 7.40 3.21
N ASP A 30 -5.76 6.28 2.59
CA ASP A 30 -6.13 4.94 3.02
C ASP A 30 -4.95 3.98 2.91
N ILE A 31 -4.96 2.94 3.73
CA ILE A 31 -4.07 1.80 3.61
C ILE A 31 -4.76 0.53 4.12
N GLY A 32 -4.63 -0.55 3.37
CA GLY A 32 -5.00 -1.90 3.77
C GLY A 32 -3.76 -2.78 3.77
N ILE A 33 -3.50 -3.46 4.88
CA ILE A 33 -2.41 -4.42 5.03
C ILE A 33 -3.01 -5.76 5.41
N ASN A 34 -3.06 -6.68 4.45
CA ASN A 34 -3.77 -7.95 4.60
C ASN A 34 -2.87 -9.11 4.22
N LEU A 35 -3.03 -10.27 4.87
CA LEU A 35 -2.36 -11.49 4.44
C LEU A 35 -2.81 -11.85 3.01
N ARG A 36 -1.88 -12.42 2.24
CA ARG A 36 -2.18 -12.91 0.90
C ARG A 36 -3.26 -13.99 0.97
N GLY A 37 -4.26 -13.90 0.08
CA GLY A 37 -5.34 -14.88 -0.01
C GLY A 37 -6.54 -14.59 0.89
N ILE A 38 -6.51 -13.53 1.71
CA ILE A 38 -7.68 -13.09 2.45
C ILE A 38 -8.80 -12.69 1.47
N PRO A 39 -10.04 -13.19 1.65
CA PRO A 39 -11.17 -12.84 0.80
C PRO A 39 -11.43 -11.32 0.79
N PRO A 40 -11.89 -10.73 -0.34
CA PRO A 40 -12.12 -9.28 -0.43
C PRO A 40 -13.02 -8.69 0.66
N LYS A 41 -14.04 -9.44 1.10
CA LYS A 41 -14.99 -9.01 2.15
C LYS A 41 -14.38 -8.97 3.56
N GLU A 42 -13.25 -9.63 3.76
CA GLU A 42 -12.54 -9.73 5.05
C GLU A 42 -11.32 -8.82 5.12
N LYS A 43 -10.96 -8.16 4.00
CA LYS A 43 -9.88 -7.18 3.97
C LYS A 43 -10.19 -6.03 4.92
N LYS A 44 -9.17 -5.62 5.68
CA LYS A 44 -9.23 -4.45 6.56
C LYS A 44 -8.50 -3.29 5.91
N PHE A 45 -9.08 -2.11 6.08
CA PHE A 45 -8.55 -0.84 5.63
C PHE A 45 -8.61 0.16 6.78
N ASP A 46 -7.55 0.93 6.91
CA ASP A 46 -7.48 2.13 7.72
C ASP A 46 -7.64 3.34 6.78
N PHE A 47 -8.69 4.11 7.01
CA PHE A 47 -9.04 5.30 6.21
C PHE A 47 -8.50 6.61 6.82
N SER A 48 -7.66 6.51 7.85
CA SER A 48 -6.98 7.65 8.45
C SER A 48 -5.62 7.23 9.03
N PRO A 49 -4.69 6.72 8.20
CA PRO A 49 -3.50 6.04 8.68
C PRO A 49 -2.53 6.90 9.49
N GLY A 50 -2.59 8.23 9.36
CA GLY A 50 -1.62 9.13 9.99
C GLY A 50 -0.17 8.94 9.52
N LEU A 51 0.07 8.02 8.58
CA LEU A 51 1.35 7.81 7.93
C LEU A 51 1.66 8.97 6.99
N ARG A 52 2.94 9.16 6.70
CA ARG A 52 3.42 10.21 5.81
C ARG A 52 4.44 9.64 4.85
N ILE A 53 4.50 10.23 3.67
CA ILE A 53 5.58 9.99 2.73
C ILE A 53 6.75 10.90 3.13
N SER A 54 7.94 10.31 3.23
CA SER A 54 9.18 11.03 3.53
C SER A 54 10.26 10.56 2.58
N ALA A 55 10.99 11.49 1.97
CA ALA A 55 12.07 11.19 1.03
C ALA A 55 11.68 10.21 -0.12
N GLY A 56 10.42 10.25 -0.57
CA GLY A 56 9.92 9.35 -1.62
C GLY A 56 9.53 7.95 -1.14
N GLU A 57 9.54 7.70 0.17
CA GLU A 57 9.18 6.40 0.75
C GLU A 57 7.95 6.55 1.66
N LEU A 58 7.03 5.57 1.58
CA LEU A 58 6.03 5.32 2.62
C LEU A 58 6.55 4.22 3.53
N CYS A 59 7.03 4.60 4.72
CA CYS A 59 7.53 3.67 5.71
C CYS A 59 6.47 3.32 6.75
N ILE A 60 6.28 2.03 6.98
CA ILE A 60 5.32 1.45 7.91
C ILE A 60 6.10 0.95 9.13
N PRO A 61 6.04 1.66 10.26
CA PRO A 61 6.75 1.24 11.46
C PRO A 61 6.03 0.07 12.16
N PRO A 62 6.74 -0.76 12.94
CA PRO A 62 6.13 -1.84 13.72
C PRO A 62 5.04 -1.39 14.71
N SER A 63 5.06 -0.12 15.13
CA SER A 63 4.02 0.48 15.98
C SER A 63 2.70 0.70 15.24
N TYR A 64 2.74 0.77 13.90
CA TYR A 64 1.56 0.85 13.04
C TYR A 64 1.11 -0.54 12.60
N TYR A 65 2.04 -1.34 12.05
CA TYR A 65 1.77 -2.71 11.65
C TYR A 65 3.02 -3.59 11.80
N SER A 66 2.88 -4.73 12.47
CA SER A 66 3.97 -5.69 12.66
C SER A 66 3.90 -6.78 11.59
N PHE A 67 4.81 -6.74 10.62
CA PHE A 67 4.94 -7.80 9.62
C PHE A 67 5.65 -9.02 10.22
N GLU A 68 4.98 -10.17 10.18
CA GLU A 68 5.50 -11.41 10.73
C GLU A 68 6.38 -12.16 9.71
N ASN A 69 7.44 -12.78 10.22
CA ASN A 69 8.35 -13.55 9.40
C ASN A 69 7.69 -14.82 8.84
N GLY A 70 7.94 -15.14 7.57
CA GLY A 70 7.36 -16.27 6.85
C GLY A 70 6.06 -15.93 6.12
N ASN A 71 5.51 -14.73 6.31
CA ASN A 71 4.25 -14.32 5.72
C ASN A 71 4.42 -13.48 4.45
N LYS A 72 3.34 -13.44 3.67
CA LYS A 72 3.16 -12.59 2.48
C LYS A 72 1.93 -11.73 2.67
N TYR A 73 2.08 -10.45 2.40
CA TYR A 73 1.06 -9.44 2.59
C TYR A 73 0.78 -8.74 1.26
N ILE A 74 -0.46 -8.30 1.11
CA ILE A 74 -0.91 -7.39 0.07
C ILE A 74 -1.14 -6.05 0.75
N VAL A 75 -0.35 -5.05 0.35
CA VAL A 75 -0.45 -3.68 0.85
C VAL A 75 -1.11 -2.83 -0.24
N GLU A 76 -2.29 -2.33 0.06
CA GLU A 76 -3.11 -1.50 -0.82
C GLU A 76 -3.20 -0.11 -0.23
N PHE A 77 -2.92 0.96 -0.96
CA PHE A 77 -3.09 2.32 -0.42
C PHE A 77 -3.42 3.33 -1.50
N VAL A 78 -4.08 4.42 -1.12
CA VAL A 78 -4.34 5.58 -1.97
C VAL A 78 -3.61 6.80 -1.45
N LEU A 79 -2.99 7.52 -2.37
CA LEU A 79 -2.37 8.80 -2.13
C LEU A 79 -3.21 9.92 -2.71
N HIS A 80 -3.47 10.96 -1.92
CA HIS A 80 -4.06 12.22 -2.40
C HIS A 80 -3.02 13.32 -2.39
N ALA A 81 -3.20 14.27 -3.32
CA ALA A 81 -2.36 15.45 -3.38
C ALA A 81 -2.50 16.26 -2.08
N THR A 82 -1.39 16.70 -1.51
CA THR A 82 -1.37 17.62 -0.36
C THR A 82 -1.60 19.06 -0.78
N SER A 83 -1.34 19.38 -2.06
CA SER A 83 -1.60 20.69 -2.66
C SER A 83 -1.94 20.58 -4.15
N GLY A 84 -2.74 21.52 -4.63
CA GLY A 84 -3.18 21.56 -6.03
C GLY A 84 -4.21 20.48 -6.40
N VAL A 85 -4.61 20.48 -7.67
CA VAL A 85 -5.49 19.44 -8.23
C VAL A 85 -4.61 18.44 -8.97
N LYS A 86 -4.08 17.46 -8.23
CA LYS A 86 -3.44 16.29 -8.84
C LYS A 86 -4.33 15.07 -8.64
N ASP A 87 -4.25 14.20 -9.62
CA ASP A 87 -4.92 12.92 -9.62
C ASP A 87 -4.48 12.07 -8.42
N PRO A 88 -5.40 11.46 -7.65
CA PRO A 88 -5.07 10.41 -6.69
C PRO A 88 -4.17 9.30 -7.28
N ARG A 89 -3.46 8.57 -6.45
CA ARG A 89 -2.63 7.44 -6.92
C ARG A 89 -2.91 6.24 -6.08
N SER A 90 -3.35 5.16 -6.71
CA SER A 90 -3.68 3.91 -6.04
C SER A 90 -2.53 2.94 -6.23
N PHE A 91 -2.15 2.23 -5.17
CA PHE A 91 -1.06 1.27 -5.20
C PHE A 91 -1.54 -0.09 -4.70
N VAL A 92 -0.98 -1.14 -5.31
CA VAL A 92 -1.02 -2.51 -4.81
C VAL A 92 0.39 -3.08 -4.83
N VAL A 93 0.85 -3.49 -3.65
CA VAL A 93 2.23 -3.93 -3.43
C VAL A 93 2.24 -5.27 -2.70
N GLY A 94 2.90 -6.27 -3.31
CA GLY A 94 3.17 -7.55 -2.66
C GLY A 94 4.39 -7.44 -1.75
N VAL A 95 4.21 -7.64 -0.46
CA VAL A 95 5.26 -7.55 0.57
C VAL A 95 5.46 -8.91 1.21
N GLY A 96 6.57 -9.57 0.91
CA GLY A 96 7.00 -10.79 1.58
C GLY A 96 8.00 -10.47 2.69
N VAL A 97 7.88 -11.16 3.83
CA VAL A 97 8.89 -11.12 4.89
C VAL A 97 9.40 -12.53 5.13
N ASN A 98 10.70 -12.75 4.95
CA ASN A 98 11.32 -14.04 5.22
C ASN A 98 12.77 -13.85 5.69
N ASN A 99 13.18 -14.59 6.71
CA ASN A 99 14.46 -14.44 7.41
C ASN A 99 14.81 -12.96 7.72
N ASN A 100 13.82 -12.20 8.22
CA ASN A 100 13.93 -10.75 8.47
C ASN A 100 14.27 -9.90 7.24
N HIS A 101 14.15 -10.46 6.04
CA HIS A 101 14.33 -9.76 4.79
C HIS A 101 12.97 -9.45 4.16
N VAL A 102 12.83 -8.21 3.67
CA VAL A 102 11.63 -7.74 2.99
C VAL A 102 11.86 -7.83 1.48
N TYR A 103 10.91 -8.40 0.76
CA TYR A 103 11.03 -8.57 -0.69
C TYR A 103 9.68 -8.42 -1.40
N ASN A 104 9.73 -8.01 -2.67
CA ASN A 104 8.55 -8.04 -3.54
C ASN A 104 8.28 -9.47 -4.04
N PHE A 105 7.01 -9.83 -4.22
CA PHE A 105 6.61 -11.05 -4.91
C PHE A 105 5.61 -10.73 -6.03
N PRO A 106 5.49 -11.58 -7.07
CA PRO A 106 4.55 -11.33 -8.15
C PRO A 106 3.09 -11.40 -7.68
N LEU A 107 2.36 -10.34 -7.97
CA LEU A 107 0.91 -10.26 -7.79
C LEU A 107 0.20 -11.00 -8.93
N SER A 108 -0.89 -11.67 -8.62
CA SER A 108 -1.82 -12.16 -9.64
C SER A 108 -2.67 -11.00 -10.21
N GLU A 109 -3.24 -11.18 -11.40
CA GLU A 109 -4.13 -10.18 -12.00
C GLU A 109 -5.30 -9.80 -11.09
N ARG A 110 -5.83 -10.77 -10.34
CA ARG A 110 -6.92 -10.54 -9.37
C ARG A 110 -6.49 -9.74 -8.15
N GLU A 111 -5.21 -9.82 -7.78
CA GLU A 111 -4.66 -9.04 -6.67
C GLU A 111 -4.34 -7.62 -7.13
N PHE A 112 -3.87 -7.45 -8.37
CA PHE A 112 -3.51 -6.15 -8.93
C PHE A 112 -4.71 -5.30 -9.34
N ALA A 113 -5.85 -5.94 -9.67
CA ALA A 113 -7.10 -5.23 -9.86
C ALA A 113 -7.76 -4.99 -8.51
N ARG A 114 -7.79 -3.75 -8.01
CA ARG A 114 -8.70 -3.41 -6.90
C ARG A 114 -10.13 -3.84 -7.28
N PRO A 115 -10.83 -4.66 -6.46
CA PRO A 115 -12.22 -5.02 -6.72
C PRO A 115 -13.17 -3.82 -6.67
N TYR A 116 -12.68 -2.66 -6.17
CA TYR A 116 -13.39 -1.40 -6.11
C TYR A 116 -12.90 -0.41 -7.18
N GLY A 117 -12.76 -0.87 -8.42
CA GLY A 117 -12.91 0.04 -9.55
C GLY A 117 -14.37 0.53 -9.56
N SER A 118 -14.58 1.81 -9.26
CA SER A 118 -15.88 2.51 -9.27
C SER A 118 -16.94 2.06 -8.24
N ILE A 119 -16.86 2.57 -7.01
CA ILE A 119 -18.11 3.01 -6.37
C ILE A 119 -18.39 4.40 -6.96
N GLN A 120 -19.17 4.46 -8.03
CA GLN A 120 -19.96 5.66 -8.29
C GLN A 120 -21.01 5.70 -7.19
N VAL A 121 -20.87 6.64 -6.26
CA VAL A 121 -21.97 7.00 -5.36
C VAL A 121 -23.01 7.68 -6.26
N PRO A 122 -24.22 7.14 -6.41
CA PRO A 122 -25.29 7.89 -7.06
C PRO A 122 -25.61 9.10 -6.19
N GLU A 123 -25.73 10.27 -6.82
CA GLU A 123 -26.40 11.44 -6.21
C GLU A 123 -27.83 11.12 -5.77
#